data_AF-A0A3N0Z582-F1
#
_entry.id   AF-A0A3N0Z582-F1
#
_cell.length_a   1.000
_cell.length_b   1.000
_cell.length_c   1.000
_cell.angle_alpha   90.00
_cell.angle_beta   90.00
_cell.angle_gamma   90.00
#
_symmetry.space_group_name_H-M   'P 1'
#
loop_
_entity.id
_entity.type
_entity.pdbx_description
1 polymer ?
#
loop_
_entity_poly.entity_id
_entity_poly.type
_entity_poly.pdbx_seq_one_letter_code
_entity_poly.pdbx_strand_id
1 'polypeptide(L)'
;MKALVCILLLLETFVFVVQQQVDGGLNENEISQQISSEDGRQNPPQTDTLRAEASTDRQQYCDLGIPDIHAALRELTTTVTELRDEMNKKNDDREIAFSAALMESGEGNTGPFTTDITLTYRKVFTNIGNAYNPITGVFTAPLKGAYMFRISAYGRGGTAATVSIYKNGEFLVMAFDNQPQNALNSSNGAVLILEVGDVVYVRLRSGKRIFDNQYNHNTFSGFLLFPLR
;
A
#
# COMPACT_ATOMS: atom_id res chain seq x y z
N MET A 1 -7.62 5.78 4.16
CA MET A 1 -7.09 4.94 5.26
C MET A 1 -8.11 4.68 6.37
N LYS A 2 -8.71 5.69 7.03
CA LYS A 2 -9.63 5.48 8.17
C LYS A 2 -10.86 4.59 7.86
N ALA A 3 -11.46 4.74 6.67
CA ALA A 3 -12.60 3.93 6.26
C ALA A 3 -12.27 2.44 6.03
N LEU A 4 -11.06 2.13 5.53
CA LEU A 4 -10.63 0.75 5.30
C LEU A 4 -10.37 0.00 6.61
N VAL A 5 -9.79 0.68 7.61
CA VAL A 5 -9.58 0.12 8.95
C VAL A 5 -10.93 -0.19 9.63
N CYS A 6 -11.93 0.67 9.44
CA CYS A 6 -13.29 0.40 9.94
C CYS A 6 -13.93 -0.83 9.27
N ILE A 7 -13.77 -1.01 7.96
CA ILE A 7 -14.31 -2.18 7.25
C ILE A 7 -13.63 -3.48 7.70
N LEU A 8 -12.30 -3.46 7.91
CA LEU A 8 -11.56 -4.61 8.44
C LEU A 8 -12.02 -5.00 9.85
N LEU A 9 -12.21 -4.03 10.75
CA LEU A 9 -12.69 -4.30 12.11
C LEU A 9 -14.14 -4.82 12.13
N LEU A 10 -14.99 -4.35 11.21
CA LEU A 10 -16.36 -4.84 11.06
C LEU A 10 -16.41 -6.29 10.55
N LEU A 11 -15.48 -6.69 9.67
CA LEU A 11 -15.39 -8.06 9.17
C LEU A 11 -14.87 -9.02 10.24
N GLU A 12 -13.88 -8.64 11.05
CA GLU A 12 -13.41 -9.51 12.14
C GLU A 12 -14.45 -9.68 13.25
N THR A 13 -15.19 -8.63 13.60
CA THR A 13 -16.31 -8.74 14.54
C THR A 13 -17.44 -9.60 13.99
N PHE A 14 -17.73 -9.51 12.69
CA PHE A 14 -18.74 -10.37 12.07
C PHE A 14 -18.32 -11.85 12.08
N VAL A 15 -17.07 -12.17 11.75
CA VAL A 15 -16.54 -13.55 11.82
C VAL A 15 -16.58 -14.08 13.25
N PHE A 16 -16.18 -13.28 14.23
CA PHE A 16 -16.23 -13.66 15.65
C PHE A 16 -17.65 -13.91 16.14
N VAL A 17 -18.62 -13.06 15.76
CA VAL A 17 -20.04 -13.22 16.12
C VAL A 17 -20.63 -14.48 15.48
N VAL A 18 -20.33 -14.74 14.21
CA VAL A 18 -20.78 -15.97 13.53
C VAL A 18 -20.19 -17.21 14.20
N GLN A 19 -18.90 -17.18 14.57
CA GLN A 19 -18.26 -18.29 15.28
C GLN A 19 -18.85 -18.50 16.69
N GLN A 20 -19.17 -17.42 17.41
CA GLN A 20 -19.79 -17.48 18.72
C GLN A 20 -21.24 -18.00 18.68
N GLN A 21 -21.97 -17.73 17.60
CA GLN A 21 -23.30 -18.31 17.36
C GLN A 21 -23.23 -19.80 16.99
N VAL A 22 -22.18 -20.23 16.29
CA VAL A 22 -21.91 -21.63 15.93
C VAL A 22 -21.50 -22.45 17.15
N ASP A 23 -20.66 -21.87 18.03
CA ASP A 23 -20.17 -22.53 19.23
C ASP A 23 -21.14 -22.41 20.44
N GLY A 24 -22.09 -21.47 20.39
CA GLY A 24 -23.05 -21.15 21.46
C GLY A 24 -24.46 -21.71 21.27
N GLY A 25 -24.71 -22.51 20.24
CA GLY A 25 -25.98 -23.22 20.08
C GLY A 25 -26.19 -24.24 21.20
N LEU A 26 -27.34 -24.18 21.89
CA LEU A 26 -27.71 -25.11 22.96
C LEU A 26 -27.44 -26.56 22.56
N ASN A 27 -26.74 -27.29 23.42
CA ASN A 27 -26.45 -28.70 23.15
C ASN A 27 -27.74 -29.53 23.18
N GLU A 28 -27.84 -30.57 22.35
CA GLU A 28 -29.04 -31.41 22.20
C GLU A 28 -29.58 -32.00 23.52
N ASN A 29 -28.75 -32.10 24.56
CA ASN A 29 -29.15 -32.60 25.88
C ASN A 29 -29.94 -31.56 26.71
N GLU A 30 -29.74 -30.26 26.51
CA GLU A 30 -30.50 -29.22 27.22
C GLU A 30 -31.92 -29.06 26.68
N ILE A 31 -32.11 -29.26 25.38
CA ILE A 31 -33.43 -29.26 24.73
C ILE A 31 -34.25 -30.49 25.16
N SER A 32 -33.58 -31.64 25.28
CA SER A 32 -34.21 -32.89 25.73
C SER A 32 -34.71 -32.84 27.18
N GLN A 33 -34.04 -32.06 28.05
CA GLN A 33 -34.48 -31.88 29.45
C GLN A 33 -35.65 -30.91 29.61
N GLN A 34 -35.77 -29.89 28.75
CA GLN A 34 -36.91 -28.96 28.81
C GLN A 34 -38.23 -29.58 28.30
N ILE A 35 -38.15 -30.54 27.38
CA ILE A 35 -39.33 -31.22 26.84
C ILE A 35 -39.84 -32.32 27.79
N SER A 36 -39.01 -32.83 28.71
CA SER A 36 -39.41 -33.91 29.64
C SER A 36 -40.22 -33.44 30.86
N SER A 37 -40.36 -32.13 31.09
CA SER A 37 -41.03 -31.57 32.28
C SER A 37 -42.51 -31.24 32.09
N GLU A 38 -43.03 -31.29 30.86
CA GLU A 38 -44.44 -31.01 30.56
C GLU A 38 -45.05 -32.15 29.73
N ASP A 39 -45.62 -33.14 30.41
CA ASP A 39 -46.97 -33.68 30.12
C ASP A 39 -47.12 -35.08 30.74
N GLY A 40 -47.46 -35.09 32.04
CA GLY A 40 -48.03 -36.26 32.69
C GLY A 40 -49.54 -36.12 32.73
N ARG A 41 -50.26 -36.65 31.73
CA ARG A 41 -51.66 -37.11 31.84
C ARG A 41 -52.02 -38.08 30.71
N GLN A 42 -52.66 -39.17 31.11
CA GLN A 42 -52.83 -40.42 30.36
C GLN A 42 -53.72 -40.31 29.12
N ASN A 43 -53.39 -41.04 28.06
CA ASN A 43 -54.33 -41.55 27.05
C ASN A 43 -53.93 -42.96 26.55
N PRO A 44 -54.88 -43.79 26.10
CA PRO A 44 -54.74 -45.25 25.98
C PRO A 44 -53.96 -45.70 24.73
N PRO A 45 -53.55 -46.98 24.64
CA PRO A 45 -52.61 -47.44 23.61
C PRO A 45 -53.31 -47.61 22.26
N GLN A 46 -52.94 -46.81 21.26
CA GLN A 46 -53.25 -47.08 19.86
C GLN A 46 -52.05 -46.82 18.94
N THR A 47 -51.66 -47.90 18.24
CA THR A 47 -50.94 -47.99 16.95
C THR A 47 -49.48 -47.53 16.87
N ASP A 48 -48.58 -48.50 17.02
CA ASP A 48 -47.13 -48.45 16.75
C ASP A 48 -46.75 -48.29 15.26
N THR A 49 -47.71 -48.15 14.34
CA THR A 49 -47.44 -48.06 12.90
C THR A 49 -47.24 -46.63 12.38
N LEU A 50 -47.69 -45.59 13.09
CA LEU A 50 -47.56 -44.18 12.64
C LEU A 50 -46.28 -43.50 13.16
N ARG A 51 -45.60 -44.08 14.15
CA ARG A 51 -44.42 -43.48 14.78
C ARG A 51 -43.14 -43.73 13.98
N ALA A 52 -43.08 -44.82 13.22
CA ALA A 52 -41.94 -45.14 12.36
C ALA A 52 -41.89 -44.27 11.10
N GLU A 53 -43.03 -43.96 10.49
CA GLU A 53 -43.10 -43.14 9.28
C GLU A 53 -42.80 -41.66 9.57
N ALA A 54 -43.26 -41.14 10.71
CA ALA A 54 -42.98 -39.75 11.13
C ALA A 54 -41.54 -39.51 11.63
N SER A 55 -40.77 -40.58 11.93
CA SER A 55 -39.34 -40.48 12.22
C SER A 55 -38.48 -40.48 10.96
N THR A 56 -38.87 -41.26 9.94
CA THR A 56 -38.15 -41.31 8.67
C THR A 56 -38.27 -39.98 7.91
N ASP A 57 -39.44 -39.35 7.93
CA ASP A 57 -39.66 -38.05 7.27
C ASP A 57 -38.92 -36.88 7.96
N ARG A 58 -38.75 -36.95 9.29
CA ARG A 58 -38.02 -35.94 10.07
C ARG A 58 -36.50 -36.07 9.94
N GLN A 59 -35.98 -37.30 9.88
CA GLN A 59 -34.56 -37.53 9.63
C GLN A 59 -34.16 -37.22 8.19
N GLN A 60 -35.11 -37.28 7.25
CA GLN A 60 -34.88 -36.92 5.86
C GLN A 60 -34.89 -35.40 5.60
N TYR A 61 -35.53 -34.60 6.47
CA TYR A 61 -35.60 -33.14 6.33
C TYR A 61 -34.42 -32.38 6.97
N CYS A 62 -33.70 -32.99 7.92
CA CYS A 62 -32.55 -32.35 8.59
C CYS A 62 -31.20 -32.54 7.84
N ASP A 63 -31.13 -33.47 6.89
CA ASP A 63 -29.85 -33.85 6.24
C ASP A 63 -29.64 -33.18 4.85
N LEU A 64 -30.62 -32.41 4.36
CA LEU A 64 -30.65 -31.90 2.98
C LEU A 64 -30.44 -30.37 2.82
N GLY A 65 -30.02 -29.65 3.86
CA GLY A 65 -29.84 -28.18 3.75
C GLY A 65 -28.72 -27.54 4.59
N ILE A 66 -28.16 -28.26 5.56
CA ILE A 66 -27.10 -27.73 6.45
C ILE A 66 -25.68 -27.97 5.89
N PRO A 67 -25.37 -29.12 5.24
CA PRO A 67 -24.05 -29.33 4.62
C PRO A 67 -23.74 -28.31 3.52
N ASP A 68 -24.78 -27.91 2.78
CA ASP A 68 -24.68 -27.01 1.64
C ASP A 68 -24.39 -25.56 2.08
N ILE A 69 -24.99 -25.09 3.18
CA ILE A 69 -24.72 -23.75 3.73
C ILE A 69 -23.28 -23.66 4.26
N HIS A 70 -22.79 -24.69 4.98
CA HIS A 70 -21.41 -24.69 5.46
C HIS A 70 -20.39 -24.81 4.32
N ALA A 71 -20.71 -25.56 3.26
CA ALA A 71 -19.89 -25.63 2.07
C ALA A 71 -19.83 -24.27 1.35
N ALA A 72 -20.99 -23.63 1.14
CA ALA A 72 -21.09 -22.32 0.54
C ALA A 72 -20.36 -21.24 1.37
N LEU A 73 -20.43 -21.29 2.70
CA LEU A 73 -19.69 -20.38 3.57
C LEU A 73 -18.17 -20.57 3.49
N ARG A 74 -17.69 -21.81 3.37
CA ARG A 74 -16.25 -22.09 3.16
C ARG A 74 -15.79 -21.54 1.82
N GLU A 75 -16.55 -21.78 0.75
CA GLU A 75 -16.24 -21.27 -0.59
C GLU A 75 -16.23 -19.74 -0.63
N LEU A 76 -17.21 -19.10 0.02
CA LEU A 76 -17.24 -17.63 0.14
C LEU A 76 -16.05 -17.10 0.94
N THR A 77 -15.66 -17.79 2.02
CA THR A 77 -14.49 -17.40 2.83
C THR A 77 -13.21 -17.51 2.01
N THR A 78 -13.04 -18.61 1.27
CA THR A 78 -11.89 -18.82 0.38
C THR A 78 -11.79 -17.74 -0.69
N THR A 79 -12.88 -17.48 -1.41
CA THR A 79 -12.90 -16.45 -2.46
C THR A 79 -12.64 -15.05 -1.90
N VAL A 80 -13.18 -14.70 -0.74
CA VAL A 80 -12.88 -13.41 -0.09
C VAL A 80 -11.41 -13.31 0.31
N THR A 81 -10.80 -14.39 0.83
CA THR A 81 -9.37 -14.38 1.16
C THR A 81 -8.49 -14.27 -0.08
N GLU A 82 -8.81 -14.97 -1.16
CA GLU A 82 -8.08 -14.91 -2.43
C GLU A 82 -8.17 -13.52 -3.05
N LEU A 83 -9.37 -12.94 -3.13
CA LEU A 83 -9.56 -11.57 -3.63
C LEU A 83 -8.82 -10.54 -2.78
N ARG A 84 -8.78 -10.74 -1.45
CA ARG A 84 -8.02 -9.88 -0.55
C ARG A 84 -6.52 -9.96 -0.83
N ASP A 85 -5.99 -11.16 -1.03
CA ASP A 85 -4.57 -11.38 -1.31
C ASP A 85 -4.19 -10.83 -2.69
N GLU A 86 -5.04 -11.02 -3.70
CA GLU A 86 -4.87 -10.40 -5.01
C GLU A 86 -4.91 -8.87 -4.93
N MET A 87 -5.84 -8.31 -4.16
CA MET A 87 -5.93 -6.87 -3.94
C MET A 87 -4.70 -6.34 -3.23
N ASN A 88 -4.21 -7.03 -2.20
CA ASN A 88 -3.00 -6.64 -1.48
C ASN A 88 -1.79 -6.66 -2.41
N LYS A 89 -1.59 -7.75 -3.17
CA LYS A 89 -0.50 -7.87 -4.14
C LYS A 89 -0.54 -6.77 -5.20
N LYS A 90 -1.72 -6.48 -5.74
CA LYS A 90 -1.93 -5.40 -6.72
C LYS A 90 -1.69 -4.01 -6.11
N ASN A 91 -1.79 -3.88 -4.80
CA ASN A 91 -1.54 -2.63 -4.09
C ASN A 91 -0.02 -2.44 -3.83
N ASP A 92 0.70 -3.50 -3.48
CA ASP A 92 2.17 -3.49 -3.35
C ASP A 92 2.84 -3.08 -4.67
N ASP A 93 2.34 -3.57 -5.81
CA ASP A 93 2.82 -3.19 -7.15
C ASP A 93 2.57 -1.71 -7.50
N ARG A 94 1.84 -0.97 -6.66
CA ARG A 94 1.47 0.44 -6.89
C ARG A 94 2.13 1.40 -5.91
N GLU A 95 2.87 0.91 -4.94
CA GLU A 95 3.65 1.76 -4.05
C GLU A 95 4.95 2.16 -4.76
N ILE A 96 5.15 3.46 -4.94
CA ILE A 96 6.35 3.99 -5.59
C ILE A 96 6.82 5.18 -4.78
N ALA A 97 8.02 5.06 -4.22
CA ALA A 97 8.66 6.15 -3.49
C ALA A 97 10.17 5.96 -3.51
N PHE A 98 10.89 7.05 -3.75
CA PHE A 98 12.34 7.07 -3.61
C PHE A 98 12.79 8.34 -2.89
N SER A 99 13.93 8.24 -2.22
CA SER A 99 14.63 9.37 -1.64
C SER A 99 16.11 9.07 -1.63
N ALA A 100 16.91 9.97 -2.19
CA ALA A 100 18.35 9.81 -2.29
C ALA A 100 19.10 11.13 -2.04
N ALA A 101 20.32 11.01 -1.52
CA ALA A 101 21.26 12.11 -1.36
C ALA A 101 22.46 11.99 -2.32
N LEU A 102 23.10 13.12 -2.61
CA LEU A 102 24.07 13.23 -3.69
C LEU A 102 25.27 12.28 -3.50
N MET A 103 25.90 12.34 -2.32
CA MET A 103 27.12 11.59 -2.02
C MET A 103 26.83 10.36 -1.16
N GLU A 104 27.41 9.21 -1.54
CA GLU A 104 27.39 7.97 -0.74
C GLU A 104 28.07 8.18 0.63
N SER A 105 29.24 8.82 0.61
CA SER A 105 30.03 9.16 1.80
C SER A 105 30.99 10.31 1.49
N GLY A 106 31.60 10.86 2.54
CA GLY A 106 32.58 11.94 2.44
C GLY A 106 31.97 13.34 2.36
N GLU A 107 32.79 14.30 1.96
CA GLU A 107 32.40 15.69 1.72
C GLU A 107 33.08 16.23 0.47
N GLY A 108 32.46 17.20 -0.19
CA GLY A 108 33.08 17.86 -1.32
C GLY A 108 32.13 18.67 -2.18
N ASN A 109 32.71 19.26 -3.22
CA ASN A 109 31.98 20.01 -4.21
C ASN A 109 31.70 19.16 -5.45
N THR A 110 30.54 19.36 -6.06
CA THR A 110 30.20 18.88 -7.40
C THR A 110 30.09 20.07 -8.34
N GLY A 111 30.91 20.11 -9.39
CA GLY A 111 31.08 21.26 -10.28
C GLY A 111 32.07 22.31 -9.78
N PRO A 112 32.21 23.45 -10.48
CA PRO A 112 31.48 23.80 -11.71
C PRO A 112 31.94 22.99 -12.91
N PHE A 113 30.98 22.64 -13.77
CA PHE A 113 31.23 22.03 -15.08
C PHE A 113 30.98 23.06 -16.19
N THR A 114 31.51 22.81 -17.39
CA THR A 114 31.32 23.69 -18.56
C THR A 114 29.98 23.47 -19.27
N THR A 115 29.30 22.35 -18.99
CA THR A 115 27.97 22.02 -19.51
C THR A 115 27.04 21.65 -18.36
N ASP A 116 25.74 21.60 -18.65
CA ASP A 116 24.77 21.02 -17.72
C ASP A 116 25.08 19.53 -17.53
N ILE A 117 25.07 19.05 -16.28
CA ILE A 117 25.37 17.66 -15.94
C ILE A 117 24.18 17.05 -15.19
N THR A 118 23.72 15.88 -15.61
CA THR A 118 22.74 15.10 -14.84
C THR A 118 23.40 14.61 -13.55
N LEU A 119 22.78 14.92 -12.41
CA LEU A 119 23.26 14.53 -11.10
C LEU A 119 22.83 13.11 -10.78
N THR A 120 23.77 12.33 -10.24
CA THR A 120 23.53 10.99 -9.71
C THR A 120 23.51 11.07 -8.19
N TYR A 121 22.36 10.80 -7.57
CA TYR A 121 22.22 10.78 -6.11
C TYR A 121 22.48 9.36 -5.63
N ARG A 122 23.70 9.12 -5.16
CA ARG A 122 24.23 7.77 -4.94
C ARG A 122 23.71 7.13 -3.66
N LYS A 123 23.50 7.94 -2.62
CA LYS A 123 23.05 7.47 -1.31
C LYS A 123 21.54 7.30 -1.29
N VAL A 124 21.08 6.09 -1.50
CA VAL A 124 19.64 5.77 -1.52
C VAL A 124 19.14 5.49 -0.11
N PHE A 125 18.19 6.30 0.38
CA PHE A 125 17.48 6.04 1.64
C PHE A 125 16.29 5.10 1.43
N THR A 126 15.58 5.25 0.31
CA THR A 126 14.39 4.47 -0.03
C THR A 126 14.27 4.38 -1.54
N ASN A 127 13.80 3.23 -2.05
CA ASN A 127 13.53 3.01 -3.47
C ASN A 127 12.44 1.94 -3.67
N ILE A 128 11.27 2.15 -3.07
CA ILE A 128 10.11 1.28 -3.22
C ILE A 128 9.63 1.33 -4.68
N GLY A 129 9.38 0.15 -5.26
CA GLY A 129 9.07 0.00 -6.68
C GLY A 129 10.28 0.07 -7.61
N ASN A 130 11.50 0.25 -7.08
CA ASN A 130 12.76 0.29 -7.84
C ASN A 130 12.76 1.24 -9.06
N ALA A 131 11.97 2.32 -8.98
CA ALA A 131 11.77 3.26 -10.08
C ALA A 131 12.94 4.26 -10.23
N TYR A 132 13.76 4.45 -9.19
CA TYR A 132 14.95 5.28 -9.23
C TYR A 132 16.21 4.44 -9.50
N ASN A 133 17.04 4.87 -10.44
CA ASN A 133 18.32 4.25 -10.74
C ASN A 133 19.49 5.08 -10.15
N PRO A 134 20.18 4.59 -9.10
CA PRO A 134 21.26 5.32 -8.44
C PRO A 134 22.58 5.31 -9.22
N ILE A 135 22.67 4.59 -10.35
CA ILE A 135 23.82 4.63 -11.25
C ILE A 135 23.68 5.79 -12.23
N THR A 136 22.46 6.04 -12.72
CA THR A 136 22.20 7.09 -13.73
C THR A 136 21.65 8.38 -13.14
N GLY A 137 21.04 8.32 -11.95
CA GLY A 137 20.35 9.46 -11.34
C GLY A 137 18.92 9.68 -11.84
N VAL A 138 18.36 8.70 -12.55
CA VAL A 138 17.10 8.84 -13.28
C VAL A 138 15.98 8.05 -12.59
N PHE A 139 14.85 8.73 -12.37
CA PHE A 139 13.59 8.08 -12.06
C PHE A 139 12.85 7.74 -13.36
N THR A 140 12.33 6.53 -13.49
CA THR A 140 11.49 6.10 -14.63
C THR A 140 10.13 5.68 -14.11
N ALA A 141 9.06 6.30 -14.59
CA ALA A 141 7.71 6.00 -14.12
C ALA A 141 7.29 4.58 -14.54
N PRO A 142 7.05 3.66 -13.59
CA PRO A 142 6.58 2.32 -13.93
C PRO A 142 5.06 2.27 -14.12
N LEU A 143 4.33 3.31 -13.69
CA LEU A 143 2.89 3.44 -13.78
C LEU A 143 2.51 4.82 -14.29
N LYS A 144 1.36 4.90 -14.97
CA LYS A 144 0.72 6.18 -15.26
C LYS A 144 0.14 6.76 -13.96
N GLY A 145 0.43 8.02 -13.66
CA GLY A 145 -0.03 8.61 -12.40
C GLY A 145 0.39 10.05 -12.16
N ALA A 146 -0.08 10.58 -11.03
CA ALA A 146 0.39 11.85 -10.48
C ALA A 146 1.53 11.59 -9.49
N TYR A 147 2.66 12.25 -9.69
CA TYR A 147 3.87 12.08 -8.89
C TYR A 147 4.32 13.41 -8.30
N MET A 148 4.73 13.42 -7.04
CA MET A 148 5.41 14.57 -6.43
C MET A 148 6.91 14.36 -6.50
N PHE A 149 7.65 15.37 -6.94
CA PHE A 149 9.11 15.40 -6.87
C PHE A 149 9.59 16.62 -6.09
N ARG A 150 10.67 16.44 -5.33
CA ARG A 150 11.31 17.51 -4.57
C ARG A 150 12.82 17.42 -4.68
N ILE A 151 13.45 18.57 -4.75
CA ILE A 151 14.91 18.74 -4.77
C ILE A 151 15.36 19.74 -3.71
N SER A 152 16.57 19.54 -3.19
CA SER A 152 17.32 20.58 -2.48
C SER A 152 18.67 20.84 -3.17
N ALA A 153 19.07 22.10 -3.20
CA ALA A 153 20.38 22.56 -3.65
C ALA A 153 21.04 23.35 -2.53
N TYR A 154 22.22 22.92 -2.13
CA TYR A 154 23.05 23.59 -1.14
C TYR A 154 24.38 23.99 -1.79
N GLY A 155 24.66 25.28 -1.71
CA GLY A 155 25.91 25.87 -2.15
C GLY A 155 26.74 26.35 -0.96
N ARG A 156 28.06 26.32 -1.13
CA ARG A 156 29.00 26.91 -0.18
C ARG A 156 30.06 27.73 -0.91
N GLY A 157 30.30 28.94 -0.43
CA GLY A 157 31.28 29.89 -1.00
C GLY A 157 30.73 30.68 -2.19
N GLY A 158 31.62 31.34 -2.93
CA GLY A 158 31.24 32.34 -3.95
C GLY A 158 30.75 31.82 -5.31
N THR A 159 30.36 30.55 -5.42
CA THR A 159 29.79 29.98 -6.66
C THR A 159 28.33 29.65 -6.44
N ALA A 160 27.46 30.19 -7.29
CA ALA A 160 26.02 29.91 -7.24
C ALA A 160 25.71 28.41 -7.34
N ALA A 161 24.71 27.97 -6.59
CA ALA A 161 24.15 26.63 -6.62
C ALA A 161 22.84 26.65 -7.42
N THR A 162 22.73 25.80 -8.43
CA THR A 162 21.51 25.75 -9.25
C THR A 162 21.28 24.36 -9.78
N VAL A 163 20.18 23.74 -9.35
CA VAL A 163 19.75 22.43 -9.86
C VAL A 163 18.32 22.52 -10.38
N SER A 164 18.00 21.71 -11.37
CA SER A 164 16.70 21.75 -12.05
C SER A 164 16.16 20.36 -12.31
N ILE A 165 14.85 20.20 -12.13
CA ILE A 165 14.14 18.97 -12.51
C ILE A 165 13.81 19.04 -14.00
N TYR A 166 14.06 17.93 -14.69
CA TYR A 166 13.71 17.71 -16.08
C TYR A 166 12.78 16.51 -16.22
N LYS A 167 11.84 16.57 -17.17
CA LYS A 167 11.03 15.44 -17.65
C LYS A 167 11.32 15.22 -19.12
N ASN A 168 11.75 14.03 -19.53
CA ASN A 168 11.97 13.68 -20.95
C ASN A 168 12.81 14.71 -21.74
N GLY A 169 13.80 15.35 -21.12
CA GLY A 169 14.60 16.41 -21.76
C GLY A 169 14.07 17.83 -21.59
N GLU A 170 12.82 18.02 -21.14
CA GLU A 170 12.21 19.33 -20.92
C GLU A 170 12.44 19.83 -19.49
N PHE A 171 12.80 21.11 -19.37
CA PHE A 171 12.96 21.79 -18.08
C PHE A 171 11.59 22.01 -17.40
N LEU A 172 11.53 21.79 -16.09
CA LEU A 172 10.30 21.98 -15.30
C LEU A 172 10.44 23.06 -14.22
N VAL A 173 11.25 22.79 -13.19
CA VAL A 173 11.41 23.67 -12.03
C VAL A 173 12.87 23.74 -11.61
N MET A 174 13.24 24.84 -10.96
CA MET A 174 14.62 25.14 -10.55
C MET A 174 14.69 25.50 -9.07
N ALA A 175 15.66 24.91 -8.37
CA ALA A 175 16.15 25.44 -7.10
C ALA A 175 17.42 26.25 -7.39
N PHE A 176 17.39 27.52 -7.03
CA PHE A 176 18.46 28.47 -7.33
C PHE A 176 18.88 29.19 -6.06
N ASP A 177 20.19 29.33 -5.91
CA ASP A 177 20.82 30.13 -4.89
C ASP A 177 22.08 30.79 -5.46
N ASN A 178 22.28 32.06 -5.13
CA ASN A 178 23.44 32.84 -5.53
C ASN A 178 23.83 33.78 -4.39
N GLN A 179 24.97 33.50 -3.77
CA GLN A 179 25.55 34.39 -2.80
C GLN A 179 27.08 34.39 -2.82
N PRO A 180 27.71 35.52 -2.46
CA PRO A 180 29.14 35.69 -2.58
C PRO A 180 29.99 35.01 -1.49
N GLN A 181 29.50 34.84 -0.24
CA GLN A 181 30.41 34.41 0.87
C GLN A 181 29.85 33.47 1.94
N ASN A 182 28.65 32.89 1.82
CA ASN A 182 28.11 32.01 2.87
C ASN A 182 27.68 30.63 2.35
N ALA A 183 27.00 29.88 3.22
CA ALA A 183 26.23 28.69 2.87
C ALA A 183 24.75 29.02 2.78
N LEU A 184 24.09 28.63 1.70
CA LEU A 184 22.66 28.82 1.52
C LEU A 184 22.07 27.56 0.92
N ASN A 185 20.80 27.36 1.22
CA ASN A 185 20.01 26.26 0.74
C ASN A 185 18.81 26.81 -0.04
N SER A 186 18.53 26.18 -1.17
CA SER A 186 17.29 26.37 -1.92
C SER A 186 16.63 25.01 -2.12
N SER A 187 15.31 25.00 -2.27
CA SER A 187 14.55 23.79 -2.58
C SER A 187 13.39 24.14 -3.48
N ASN A 188 13.02 23.21 -4.36
CA ASN A 188 11.84 23.34 -5.20
C ASN A 188 11.24 21.95 -5.46
N GLY A 189 10.05 21.89 -6.04
CA GLY A 189 9.37 20.65 -6.36
C GLY A 189 8.18 20.89 -7.27
N ALA A 190 7.67 19.80 -7.85
CA ALA A 190 6.51 19.85 -8.74
C ALA A 190 5.70 18.55 -8.63
N VAL A 191 4.39 18.68 -8.85
CA VAL A 191 3.51 17.54 -9.13
C VAL A 191 3.43 17.37 -10.63
N LEU A 192 3.72 16.17 -11.12
CA LEU A 192 3.76 15.84 -12.56
C LEU A 192 2.80 14.70 -12.86
N ILE A 193 2.11 14.80 -13.99
CA ILE A 193 1.46 13.64 -14.61
C ILE A 193 2.49 12.95 -15.49
N LEU A 194 2.74 11.68 -15.20
CA LEU A 194 3.67 10.83 -15.93
C LEU A 194 2.91 9.69 -16.60
N GLU A 195 3.32 9.37 -17.83
CA GLU A 195 2.99 8.12 -18.51
C GLU A 195 4.04 7.05 -18.16
N VAL A 196 3.71 5.77 -18.42
CA VAL A 196 4.67 4.68 -18.23
C VAL A 196 5.90 4.92 -19.12
N GLY A 197 7.09 4.85 -18.53
CA GLY A 197 8.36 5.06 -19.22
C GLY A 197 8.83 6.52 -19.26
N ASP A 198 8.01 7.49 -18.82
CA ASP A 198 8.49 8.87 -18.65
C ASP A 198 9.65 8.91 -17.65
N VAL A 199 10.68 9.69 -17.98
CA VAL A 199 11.87 9.84 -17.16
C VAL A 199 11.94 11.21 -16.50
N VAL A 200 12.30 11.23 -15.22
CA VAL A 200 12.52 12.44 -14.43
C VAL A 200 13.90 12.40 -13.79
N TYR A 201 14.67 13.47 -13.94
CA TYR A 201 16.03 13.55 -13.41
C TYR A 201 16.40 15.00 -13.10
N VAL A 202 17.51 15.17 -12.37
CA VAL A 202 17.99 16.49 -11.94
C VAL A 202 19.28 16.83 -12.67
N ARG A 203 19.42 18.07 -13.12
CA ARG A 203 20.67 18.59 -13.68
C ARG A 203 21.25 19.71 -12.83
N LEU A 204 22.57 19.69 -12.64
CA LEU A 204 23.36 20.84 -12.23
C LEU A 204 23.64 21.71 -13.45
N ARG A 205 23.33 23.01 -13.34
CA ARG A 205 23.51 23.95 -14.45
C ARG A 205 24.99 24.26 -14.68
N SER A 206 25.37 24.51 -15.94
CA SER A 206 26.73 24.92 -16.32
C SER A 206 27.22 26.12 -15.49
N GLY A 207 28.49 26.07 -15.08
CA GLY A 207 29.14 27.10 -14.27
C GLY A 207 28.68 27.15 -12.81
N LYS A 208 27.83 26.21 -12.35
CA LYS A 208 27.31 26.16 -10.98
C LYS A 208 27.93 25.04 -10.18
N ARG A 209 27.95 25.20 -8.86
CA ARG A 209 28.57 24.26 -7.94
C ARG A 209 27.67 24.03 -6.73
N ILE A 210 27.55 22.77 -6.32
CA ILE A 210 26.88 22.39 -5.07
C ILE A 210 27.90 21.72 -4.15
N PHE A 211 27.67 21.82 -2.84
CA PHE A 211 28.50 21.21 -1.81
C PHE A 211 27.66 20.19 -1.04
N ASP A 212 28.23 19.04 -0.73
CA ASP A 212 27.60 18.06 0.15
C ASP A 212 28.59 17.47 1.16
N ASN A 213 28.07 16.92 2.25
CA ASN A 213 28.81 16.25 3.31
C ASN A 213 27.92 15.22 4.04
N GLN A 214 28.33 14.75 5.21
CA GLN A 214 27.59 13.76 6.00
C GLN A 214 26.14 14.17 6.36
N TYR A 215 25.80 15.46 6.28
CA TYR A 215 24.45 15.97 6.57
C TYR A 215 23.48 15.86 5.37
N ASN A 216 23.94 15.41 4.20
CA ASN A 216 23.10 15.11 3.04
C ASN A 216 22.25 16.32 2.59
N HIS A 217 22.90 17.43 2.28
CA HIS A 217 22.23 18.70 1.98
C HIS A 217 21.50 18.70 0.64
N ASN A 218 22.00 17.92 -0.33
CA ASN A 218 21.43 17.85 -1.68
C ASN A 218 20.67 16.52 -1.82
N THR A 219 19.35 16.63 -1.86
CA THR A 219 18.44 15.48 -1.94
C THR A 219 17.58 15.55 -3.19
N PHE A 220 17.24 14.38 -3.71
CA PHE A 220 16.22 14.20 -4.74
C PHE A 220 15.29 13.08 -4.27
N SER A 221 14.00 13.42 -4.17
CA SER A 221 12.98 12.51 -3.69
C SER A 221 11.74 12.63 -4.56
N GLY A 222 10.99 11.53 -4.64
CA GLY A 222 9.68 11.56 -5.27
C GLY A 222 8.86 10.32 -4.95
N PHE A 223 7.55 10.45 -5.12
CA PHE A 223 6.60 9.37 -4.83
C PHE A 223 5.33 9.51 -5.65
N LEU A 224 4.66 8.38 -5.89
CA LEU A 224 3.34 8.34 -6.50
C LEU A 224 2.30 8.86 -5.51
N LEU A 225 1.51 9.85 -5.91
CA LEU A 225 0.35 10.32 -5.16
C LEU A 225 -0.83 9.38 -5.38
N PHE A 226 -1.12 9.08 -6.65
CA PHE A 226 -2.15 8.11 -7.05
C PHE A 226 -1.97 7.71 -8.53
N PRO A 227 -2.23 6.43 -8.87
CA PRO A 227 -2.31 5.99 -10.26
C PRO A 227 -3.43 6.71 -11.01
N LEU A 228 -3.23 6.95 -12.30
CA LEU A 228 -4.27 7.39 -13.23
C LEU A 228 -4.66 6.24 -14.16
N ARG A 229 -5.95 6.18 -14.51
CA ARG A 229 -6.51 5.17 -15.41
C ARG A 229 -6.46 5.64 -16.85
#